data_AF-B1N3C1-F1
#
_entry.id   AF-B1N3C1-F1
#
_cell.length_a   1.000
_cell.length_b   1.000
_cell.length_c   1.000
_cell.angle_alpha   90.00
_cell.angle_beta   90.00
_cell.angle_gamma   90.00
#
_symmetry.space_group_name_H-M   'P 1'
#
loop_
_entity.id
_entity.type
_entity.pdbx_description
1 polymer ?
#
loop_
_entity_poly.entity_id
_entity_poly.type
_entity_poly.pdbx_seq_one_letter_code
_entity_poly.pdbx_strand_id
1 'polypeptide(L)'
;MQINFEEFEALENYPTKGILQFYILVDDSYNFGVNYEDITNQEKFRVVYFESIEKDETKLQEAPIIENTNDGPIFTPCLLLPEKGEMGISPSCYQFNKIVDKYAMKYEIDDSEKDSLNEYLYEFLSVQDDIHIGGYSSFTQEDPRFYDNKQLTETLLQIGSIFGGNNSNYIMWGDCGIANFFINTEDLKASNFTRVGYIWDCC
;
A
#
# COMPACT_ATOMS: atom_id res chain seq x y z
N MET A 1 -9.77 -0.36 5.79
CA MET A 1 -8.70 -0.22 6.82
C MET A 1 -8.75 1.17 7.43
N GLN A 2 -8.26 1.36 8.66
CA GLN A 2 -8.18 2.65 9.33
C GLN A 2 -6.82 2.83 10.00
N ILE A 3 -6.25 4.04 9.93
CA ILE A 3 -5.00 4.44 10.57
C ILE A 3 -5.30 5.65 11.47
N ASN A 4 -4.91 5.56 12.73
CA ASN A 4 -4.92 6.70 13.65
C ASN A 4 -3.49 7.22 13.83
N PHE A 5 -3.18 8.40 13.30
CA PHE A 5 -1.82 8.96 13.32
C PHE A 5 -1.35 9.37 14.72
N GLU A 6 -2.24 9.40 15.72
CA GLU A 6 -1.87 9.67 17.11
C GLU A 6 -1.36 8.41 17.85
N GLU A 7 -1.46 7.21 17.25
CA GLU A 7 -1.12 5.94 17.91
C GLU A 7 0.32 5.48 17.69
N PHE A 8 1.11 6.21 16.89
CA PHE A 8 2.51 5.87 16.59
C PHE A 8 3.38 7.12 16.40
N GLU A 9 4.69 6.91 16.30
CA GLU A 9 5.66 8.00 16.07
C GLU A 9 5.40 8.70 14.72
N ALA A 10 5.51 10.03 14.70
CA ALA A 10 5.35 10.81 13.48
C ALA A 10 6.30 10.34 12.37
N LEU A 11 5.73 10.11 11.18
CA LEU A 11 6.48 9.81 9.97
C LEU A 11 6.70 11.10 9.16
N GLU A 12 7.81 11.19 8.44
CA GLU A 12 8.14 12.37 7.64
C GLU A 12 7.04 12.63 6.60
N ASN A 13 6.55 13.88 6.53
CA ASN A 13 5.47 14.33 5.65
C ASN A 13 4.06 13.76 5.96
N TYR A 14 3.90 12.77 6.84
CA TYR A 14 2.58 12.26 7.21
C TYR A 14 1.89 13.18 8.24
N PRO A 15 0.54 13.15 8.31
CA PRO A 15 -0.18 13.79 9.40
C PRO A 15 0.28 13.24 10.76
N THR A 16 0.31 14.10 11.77
CA THR A 16 0.67 13.71 13.15
C THR A 16 -0.55 13.52 14.04
N LYS A 17 -1.76 13.63 13.48
CA LYS A 17 -3.03 13.50 14.19
C LYS A 17 -4.15 13.08 13.24
N GLY A 18 -5.29 12.71 13.80
CA GLY A 18 -6.48 12.38 13.04
C GLY A 18 -6.46 10.97 12.47
N ILE A 19 -7.58 10.62 11.84
CA ILE A 19 -7.86 9.26 11.38
C ILE A 19 -7.99 9.25 9.87
N LEU A 20 -7.23 8.38 9.21
CA LEU A 20 -7.32 8.11 7.77
C LEU A 20 -8.00 6.77 7.54
N GLN A 21 -9.04 6.74 6.71
CA GLN A 21 -9.83 5.55 6.41
C GLN A 21 -9.78 5.22 4.93
N PHE A 22 -9.74 3.91 4.65
CA PHE A 22 -9.68 3.33 3.32
C PHE A 22 -10.86 2.38 3.14
N TYR A 23 -11.65 2.65 2.10
CA TYR A 23 -12.83 1.90 1.71
C TYR A 23 -12.66 1.37 0.29
N ILE A 24 -13.16 0.18 0.02
CA ILE A 24 -13.22 -0.42 -1.30
C ILE A 24 -14.62 -1.00 -1.51
N LEU A 25 -15.12 -0.96 -2.74
CA LEU A 25 -16.32 -1.65 -3.15
C LEU A 25 -16.00 -3.13 -3.35
N VAL A 26 -16.72 -3.98 -2.63
CA VAL A 26 -16.75 -5.42 -2.85
C VAL A 26 -18.03 -5.71 -3.64
N ASP A 27 -17.86 -6.15 -4.88
CA ASP A 27 -18.94 -6.51 -5.80
C ASP A 27 -18.55 -7.76 -6.61
N ASP A 28 -19.48 -8.27 -7.42
CA ASP A 28 -19.30 -9.48 -8.24
C ASP A 28 -18.19 -9.35 -9.31
N SER A 29 -17.59 -8.17 -9.49
CA SER A 29 -16.53 -7.97 -10.48
C SER A 29 -15.18 -8.52 -10.05
N TYR A 30 -15.02 -8.87 -8.76
CA TYR A 30 -13.75 -9.30 -8.15
C TYR A 30 -12.60 -8.29 -8.29
N ASN A 31 -12.84 -7.08 -8.81
CA ASN A 31 -11.81 -6.05 -8.95
C ASN A 31 -11.49 -5.32 -7.64
N PHE A 32 -12.27 -5.58 -6.58
CA PHE A 32 -12.13 -4.95 -5.27
C PHE A 32 -12.00 -3.42 -5.32
N GLY A 33 -12.81 -2.79 -6.18
CA GLY A 33 -12.93 -1.35 -6.29
C GLY A 33 -11.86 -0.63 -7.13
N VAL A 34 -10.95 -1.35 -7.77
CA VAL A 34 -9.93 -0.75 -8.65
C VAL A 34 -10.57 -0.18 -9.91
N ASN A 35 -10.08 0.99 -10.33
CA ASN A 35 -10.31 1.52 -11.66
C ASN A 35 -8.98 1.48 -12.44
N TYR A 36 -8.87 0.55 -13.40
CA TYR A 36 -7.64 0.35 -14.17
C TYR A 36 -7.39 1.43 -15.24
N GLU A 37 -8.41 2.22 -15.61
CA GLU A 37 -8.25 3.35 -16.54
C GLU A 37 -7.68 4.58 -15.81
N ASP A 38 -8.10 4.79 -14.56
CA ASP A 38 -7.58 5.84 -13.69
C ASP A 38 -7.59 5.34 -12.24
N ILE A 39 -6.42 4.90 -11.76
CA ILE A 39 -6.25 4.39 -10.40
C ILE A 39 -6.53 5.45 -9.32
N THR A 40 -6.62 6.74 -9.70
CA THR A 40 -6.97 7.83 -8.78
C THR A 40 -8.47 8.12 -8.71
N ASN A 41 -9.28 7.48 -9.55
CA ASN A 41 -10.72 7.63 -9.55
C ASN A 41 -11.37 6.89 -8.36
N GLN A 42 -11.68 7.64 -7.32
CA GLN A 42 -12.28 7.18 -6.06
C GLN A 42 -13.80 6.93 -6.14
N GLU A 43 -14.33 6.46 -7.27
CA GLU A 43 -15.75 6.09 -7.39
C GLU A 43 -16.05 4.77 -6.68
N LYS A 44 -15.16 3.77 -6.84
CA LYS A 44 -15.32 2.42 -6.29
C LYS A 44 -14.36 2.10 -5.14
N PHE A 45 -13.47 3.03 -4.79
CA PHE A 45 -12.75 3.04 -3.53
C PHE A 45 -12.82 4.44 -2.95
N ARG A 46 -12.53 4.62 -1.67
CA ARG A 46 -12.52 5.95 -1.06
C ARG A 46 -11.49 6.06 0.04
N VAL A 47 -10.77 7.16 0.04
CA VAL A 47 -9.87 7.56 1.13
C VAL A 47 -10.43 8.81 1.78
N VAL A 48 -10.67 8.73 3.09
CA VAL A 48 -11.27 9.84 3.86
C VAL A 48 -10.39 10.14 5.06
N TYR A 49 -10.02 11.41 5.22
CA TYR A 49 -9.24 11.88 6.36
C TYR A 49 -10.09 12.74 7.27
N PHE A 50 -10.13 12.37 8.55
CA PHE A 50 -10.76 13.11 9.63
C PHE A 50 -9.66 13.73 10.50
N GLU A 51 -9.34 14.99 10.24
CA GLU A 51 -8.30 15.70 11.00
C GLU A 51 -8.67 15.89 12.48
N SER A 52 -9.95 16.16 12.74
CA SER A 52 -10.48 16.37 14.09
C SER A 52 -11.43 15.25 14.46
N ILE A 53 -11.15 14.56 15.56
CA ILE A 53 -11.91 13.38 16.01
C ILE A 53 -12.93 13.80 17.07
N GLU A 54 -14.20 13.52 16.80
CA GLU A 54 -15.27 13.66 17.78
C GLU A 54 -15.16 12.54 18.82
N LYS A 55 -15.22 12.91 20.10
CA LYS A 55 -15.06 12.00 21.24
C LYS A 55 -16.39 11.74 21.96
N ASP A 56 -17.40 12.56 21.67
CA ASP A 56 -18.76 12.35 22.14
C ASP A 56 -19.42 11.23 21.31
N GLU A 57 -19.49 10.03 21.90
CA GLU A 57 -20.08 8.84 21.28
C GLU A 57 -21.52 9.08 20.80
N THR A 58 -22.27 10.00 21.41
CA THR A 58 -23.65 10.29 21.01
C THR A 58 -23.76 11.02 19.67
N LYS A 59 -22.66 11.57 19.18
CA LYS A 59 -22.57 12.24 17.87
C LYS A 59 -21.96 11.34 16.80
N LEU A 60 -21.46 10.16 17.18
CA LEU A 60 -20.88 9.21 16.25
C LEU A 60 -22.00 8.45 15.53
N GLN A 61 -21.78 8.16 14.26
CA GLN A 61 -22.67 7.30 13.50
C GLN A 61 -22.48 5.86 13.97
N GLU A 62 -23.57 5.10 14.07
CA GLU A 62 -23.48 3.66 14.20
C GLU A 62 -22.79 3.06 12.96
N ALA A 63 -21.90 2.09 13.19
CA ALA A 63 -21.25 1.40 12.09
C ALA A 63 -22.31 0.75 11.18
N PRO A 64 -22.23 0.95 9.85
CA PRO A 64 -23.18 0.34 8.94
C PRO A 64 -23.08 -1.18 9.04
N ILE A 65 -24.23 -1.85 9.00
CA ILE A 65 -24.27 -3.30 8.84
C ILE A 65 -23.90 -3.58 7.38
N ILE A 66 -22.70 -4.10 7.16
CA ILE A 66 -22.25 -4.58 5.86
C ILE A 66 -22.52 -6.08 5.83
N GLU A 67 -23.33 -6.55 4.88
CA GLU A 67 -23.50 -7.98 4.67
C GLU A 67 -22.13 -8.58 4.31
N ASN A 68 -21.59 -9.42 5.19
CA ASN A 68 -20.35 -10.11 4.91
C ASN A 68 -20.64 -11.27 3.96
N THR A 69 -20.44 -11.05 2.67
CA THR A 69 -20.63 -12.07 1.65
C THR A 69 -19.45 -13.05 1.57
N ASN A 70 -18.38 -12.84 2.37
CA ASN A 70 -17.08 -13.52 2.25
C ASN A 70 -16.38 -13.34 0.89
N ASP A 71 -16.84 -12.39 0.06
CA ASP A 71 -16.24 -12.13 -1.26
C ASP A 71 -15.14 -11.07 -1.23
N GLY A 72 -14.96 -10.40 -0.09
CA GLY A 72 -13.92 -9.36 0.08
C GLY A 72 -12.55 -9.93 0.41
N PRO A 73 -11.48 -9.14 0.24
CA PRO A 73 -10.11 -9.60 0.50
C PRO A 73 -9.78 -9.73 2.00
N ILE A 74 -10.65 -9.25 2.90
CA ILE A 74 -10.44 -9.28 4.36
C ILE A 74 -11.48 -10.19 4.99
N PHE A 75 -11.05 -11.34 5.53
CA PHE A 75 -11.96 -12.31 6.15
C PHE A 75 -12.11 -12.09 7.66
N THR A 76 -11.04 -11.62 8.31
CA THR A 76 -11.01 -11.43 9.76
C THR A 76 -10.59 -10.00 10.08
N PRO A 77 -11.38 -9.24 10.85
CA PRO A 77 -10.93 -7.94 11.36
C PRO A 77 -9.70 -8.12 12.25
N CYS A 78 -8.62 -7.40 11.94
CA CYS A 78 -7.36 -7.45 12.68
C CYS A 78 -7.06 -6.10 13.34
N LEU A 79 -6.58 -6.14 14.57
CA LEU A 79 -5.86 -5.02 15.18
C LEU A 79 -4.42 -5.07 14.68
N LEU A 80 -3.95 -3.97 14.11
CA LEU A 80 -2.55 -3.81 13.69
C LEU A 80 -1.82 -2.99 14.75
N LEU A 81 -0.63 -3.46 15.14
CA LEU A 81 0.25 -2.76 16.07
C LEU A 81 1.42 -2.20 15.28
N PRO A 82 1.49 -0.87 15.06
CA PRO A 82 2.54 -0.28 14.24
C PRO A 82 3.90 -0.35 14.94
N GLU A 83 4.93 -0.75 14.20
CA GLU A 83 6.33 -0.67 14.61
C GLU A 83 7.10 0.14 13.56
N LYS A 84 7.93 1.07 14.02
CA LYS A 84 8.79 1.86 13.13
C LYS A 84 9.94 0.98 12.67
N GLY A 85 10.05 0.78 11.37
CA GLY A 85 11.13 0.03 10.74
C GLY A 85 11.79 0.82 9.61
N GLU A 86 12.92 0.31 9.15
CA GLU A 86 13.55 0.70 7.88
C GLU A 86 13.36 -0.45 6.90
N MET A 87 13.12 -0.13 5.62
CA MET A 87 13.00 -1.13 4.58
C MET A 87 13.89 -0.80 3.38
N GLY A 88 14.36 -1.85 2.72
CA GLY A 88 15.00 -1.74 1.42
C GLY A 88 13.99 -1.38 0.33
N ILE A 89 14.51 -0.98 -0.83
CA ILE A 89 13.66 -0.84 -2.01
C ILE A 89 13.16 -2.22 -2.45
N SER A 90 11.84 -2.33 -2.70
CA SER A 90 11.28 -3.54 -3.27
C SER A 90 11.84 -3.79 -4.68
N PRO A 91 12.21 -5.03 -5.03
CA PRO A 91 12.66 -5.35 -6.38
C PRO A 91 11.61 -5.10 -7.48
N SER A 92 10.32 -5.14 -7.14
CA SER A 92 9.23 -4.81 -8.08
C SER A 92 8.90 -3.32 -8.14
N CYS A 93 9.54 -2.47 -7.34
CA CYS A 93 9.36 -1.03 -7.41
C CYS A 93 9.97 -0.44 -8.70
N TYR A 94 9.27 0.50 -9.33
CA TYR A 94 9.74 1.17 -10.55
C TYR A 94 11.11 1.88 -10.43
N GLN A 95 11.56 2.14 -9.21
CA GLN A 95 12.84 2.79 -8.94
C GLN A 95 14.01 1.80 -8.80
N PHE A 96 13.75 0.49 -8.72
CA PHE A 96 14.75 -0.53 -8.41
C PHE A 96 15.93 -0.52 -9.38
N ASN A 97 15.66 -0.50 -10.69
CA ASN A 97 16.72 -0.50 -11.71
C ASN A 97 17.65 0.72 -11.58
N LYS A 98 17.15 1.88 -11.13
CA LYS A 98 18.00 3.06 -10.87
C LYS A 98 18.93 2.84 -9.69
N ILE A 99 18.52 2.03 -8.71
CA ILE A 99 19.37 1.64 -7.57
C ILE A 99 20.46 0.68 -8.03
N VAL A 100 20.12 -0.30 -8.87
CA VAL A 100 21.10 -1.19 -9.51
C VAL A 100 22.13 -0.37 -10.29
N ASP A 101 21.68 0.56 -11.16
CA ASP A 101 22.55 1.46 -11.93
C ASP A 101 23.48 2.27 -11.03
N LYS A 102 22.92 2.87 -9.97
CA LYS A 102 23.68 3.67 -9.01
C LYS A 102 24.78 2.86 -8.32
N TYR A 103 24.50 1.62 -7.94
CA TYR A 103 25.49 0.77 -7.29
C TYR A 103 26.51 0.18 -8.26
N ALA A 104 26.10 -0.18 -9.48
CA ALA A 104 27.02 -0.59 -10.54
C ALA A 104 28.03 0.52 -10.82
N MET A 105 27.57 1.76 -10.98
CA MET A 105 28.45 2.94 -11.14
C MET A 105 29.36 3.17 -9.93
N LYS A 106 28.82 3.06 -8.70
CA LYS A 106 29.58 3.31 -7.47
C LYS A 106 30.75 2.35 -7.28
N TYR A 107 30.57 1.09 -7.67
CA TYR A 107 31.56 0.02 -7.50
C TYR A 107 32.28 -0.35 -8.79
N GLU A 108 32.12 0.45 -9.85
CA GLU A 108 32.77 0.23 -11.16
C GLU A 108 32.53 -1.17 -11.72
N ILE A 109 31.30 -1.68 -11.54
CA ILE A 109 30.88 -2.99 -12.07
C ILE A 109 30.72 -2.88 -13.58
N ASP A 110 31.34 -3.80 -14.32
CA ASP A 110 31.23 -3.87 -15.77
C ASP A 110 29.78 -4.17 -16.19
N ASP A 111 29.36 -3.64 -17.33
CA ASP A 111 28.00 -3.87 -17.86
C ASP A 111 27.68 -5.36 -18.03
N SER A 112 28.69 -6.21 -18.29
CA SER A 112 28.51 -7.66 -18.40
C SER A 112 28.22 -8.37 -17.06
N GLU A 113 28.52 -7.73 -15.93
CA GLU A 113 28.29 -8.26 -14.58
C GLU A 113 27.07 -7.64 -13.89
N LYS A 114 26.46 -6.64 -14.54
CA LYS A 114 25.33 -5.88 -14.00
C LYS A 114 24.09 -6.75 -13.77
N ASP A 115 23.86 -7.73 -14.62
CA ASP A 115 22.75 -8.68 -14.46
C ASP A 115 22.93 -9.51 -13.19
N SER A 116 24.16 -9.95 -12.88
CA SER A 116 24.45 -10.66 -11.62
C SER A 116 24.27 -9.78 -10.39
N LEU A 117 24.60 -8.48 -10.47
CA LEU A 117 24.28 -7.53 -9.41
C LEU A 117 22.77 -7.35 -9.24
N ASN A 118 22.02 -7.26 -10.34
CA ASN A 118 20.57 -7.14 -10.32
C ASN A 118 19.94 -8.36 -9.63
N GLU A 119 20.30 -9.57 -10.05
CA GLU A 119 19.83 -10.83 -9.45
C GLU A 119 20.17 -10.91 -7.95
N TYR A 120 21.40 -10.57 -7.58
CA TYR A 120 21.82 -10.57 -6.17
C TYR A 120 21.00 -9.58 -5.33
N LEU A 121 20.83 -8.35 -5.81
CA LEU A 121 20.03 -7.33 -5.11
C LEU A 121 18.56 -7.72 -5.05
N TYR A 122 18.04 -8.33 -6.12
CA TYR A 122 16.67 -8.83 -6.18
C TYR A 122 16.46 -9.87 -5.08
N GLU A 123 17.29 -10.91 -5.02
CA GLU A 123 17.19 -11.96 -4.01
C GLU A 123 17.36 -11.40 -2.60
N PHE A 124 18.36 -10.53 -2.38
CA PHE A 124 18.66 -9.96 -1.08
C PHE A 124 17.54 -9.04 -0.55
N LEU A 125 16.86 -8.30 -1.44
CA LEU A 125 15.81 -7.34 -1.08
C LEU A 125 14.39 -7.89 -1.26
N SER A 126 14.24 -9.13 -1.76
CA SER A 126 12.97 -9.82 -1.89
C SER A 126 12.48 -10.29 -0.52
N VAL A 127 12.06 -9.33 0.31
CA VAL A 127 11.41 -9.57 1.59
C VAL A 127 9.90 -9.37 1.41
N GLN A 128 9.10 -10.31 1.90
CA GLN A 128 7.66 -10.14 1.99
C GLN A 128 7.33 -9.35 3.26
N ASP A 129 7.18 -8.04 3.11
CA ASP A 129 6.57 -7.19 4.13
C ASP A 129 5.09 -7.00 3.76
N ASP A 130 4.21 -7.60 4.55
CA ASP A 130 2.80 -7.71 4.16
C ASP A 130 2.06 -6.38 4.34
N ILE A 131 2.24 -5.66 5.46
CA ILE A 131 1.49 -4.41 5.71
C ILE A 131 2.42 -3.31 6.20
N HIS A 132 2.45 -2.19 5.51
CA HIS A 132 3.22 -1.02 5.94
C HIS A 132 2.62 0.32 5.47
N ILE A 133 2.98 1.38 6.17
CA ILE A 133 2.69 2.79 5.84
C ILE A 133 4.03 3.41 5.43
N GLY A 134 4.08 4.12 4.31
CA GLY A 134 5.35 4.64 3.78
C GLY A 134 6.19 3.55 3.14
N GLY A 135 7.49 3.82 2.98
CA GLY A 135 8.41 2.84 2.40
C GLY A 135 8.24 2.62 0.90
N TYR A 136 8.56 1.43 0.42
CA TYR A 136 8.50 1.06 -1.01
C TYR A 136 7.49 -0.04 -1.25
N SER A 137 6.51 0.22 -2.11
CA SER A 137 5.55 -0.81 -2.49
C SER A 137 6.17 -1.95 -3.30
N SER A 138 5.63 -3.14 -3.05
CA SER A 138 5.81 -4.38 -3.78
C SER A 138 4.57 -4.70 -4.61
N PHE A 139 4.78 -5.48 -5.67
CA PHE A 139 3.79 -5.93 -6.64
C PHE A 139 4.08 -7.38 -7.00
N THR A 140 3.03 -8.17 -7.27
CA THR A 140 3.20 -9.52 -7.86
C THR A 140 3.32 -9.47 -9.37
N GLN A 141 2.86 -8.38 -9.99
CA GLN A 141 2.97 -8.10 -11.43
C GLN A 141 3.86 -6.86 -11.66
N GLU A 142 3.35 -5.83 -12.34
CA GLU A 142 4.12 -4.63 -12.70
C GLU A 142 3.66 -3.41 -11.89
N ASP A 143 4.62 -2.61 -11.42
CA ASP A 143 4.33 -1.32 -10.78
C ASP A 143 3.68 -0.37 -11.80
N PRO A 144 2.44 0.13 -11.57
CA PRO A 144 1.75 0.99 -12.53
C PRO A 144 2.45 2.33 -12.74
N ARG A 145 3.47 2.66 -11.94
CA ARG A 145 4.26 3.89 -12.03
C ARG A 145 5.41 3.80 -13.06
N PHE A 146 5.66 2.64 -13.65
CA PHE A 146 6.69 2.49 -14.69
C PHE A 146 6.42 3.38 -15.92
N TYR A 147 5.17 3.41 -16.38
CA TYR A 147 4.76 4.14 -17.58
C TYR A 147 3.89 5.34 -17.24
N ASP A 148 2.86 5.13 -16.43
CA ASP A 148 1.87 6.12 -16.04
C ASP A 148 2.02 6.52 -14.56
N ASN A 149 1.17 7.40 -14.05
CA ASN A 149 1.06 7.67 -12.60
C ASN A 149 2.36 8.06 -11.84
N LYS A 150 3.40 8.51 -12.55
CA LYS A 150 4.73 8.84 -11.99
C LYS A 150 4.73 9.92 -10.92
N GLN A 151 3.64 10.69 -10.83
CA GLN A 151 3.43 11.69 -9.78
C GLN A 151 3.07 11.08 -8.42
N LEU A 152 2.61 9.81 -8.36
CA LEU A 152 2.22 9.12 -7.13
C LEU A 152 3.45 8.43 -6.51
N THR A 153 4.36 9.25 -6.00
CA THR A 153 5.70 8.80 -5.59
C THR A 153 5.72 8.12 -4.22
N GLU A 154 4.79 8.47 -3.34
CA GLU A 154 4.76 7.97 -1.97
C GLU A 154 3.83 6.75 -1.84
N THR A 155 4.29 5.70 -1.16
CA THR A 155 3.42 4.62 -0.70
C THR A 155 2.64 5.09 0.52
N LEU A 156 1.33 5.30 0.37
CA LEU A 156 0.46 5.66 1.48
C LEU A 156 0.19 4.46 2.39
N LEU A 157 -0.09 3.31 1.79
CA LEU A 157 -0.39 2.06 2.48
C LEU A 157 -0.19 0.86 1.54
N GLN A 158 0.44 -0.21 2.02
CA GLN A 158 0.45 -1.53 1.40
C GLN A 158 -0.28 -2.55 2.28
N ILE A 159 -1.00 -3.47 1.65
CA ILE A 159 -1.67 -4.59 2.31
C ILE A 159 -1.50 -5.85 1.45
N GLY A 160 -0.64 -6.76 1.88
CA GLY A 160 -0.41 -8.09 1.32
C GLY A 160 -1.41 -9.11 1.84
N SER A 161 -1.40 -10.29 1.22
CA SER A 161 -2.16 -11.44 1.68
C SER A 161 -1.52 -12.00 2.96
N ILE A 162 -2.33 -12.21 4.01
CA ILE A 162 -1.89 -12.71 5.31
C ILE A 162 -2.61 -14.01 5.63
N PHE A 163 -1.81 -15.06 5.78
CA PHE A 163 -2.28 -16.36 6.25
C PHE A 163 -2.62 -16.31 7.74
N GLY A 164 -3.75 -16.90 8.10
CA GLY A 164 -4.15 -17.15 9.48
C GLY A 164 -3.67 -18.51 9.98
N GLY A 165 -4.04 -18.86 11.21
CA GLY A 165 -3.80 -20.20 11.76
C GLY A 165 -4.68 -21.28 11.11
N ASN A 166 -4.23 -22.55 11.14
CA ASN A 166 -5.00 -23.72 10.69
C ASN A 166 -5.54 -23.63 9.25
N ASN A 167 -4.71 -23.27 8.27
CA ASN A 167 -5.08 -23.15 6.84
C ASN A 167 -6.22 -22.15 6.58
N SER A 168 -6.40 -21.14 7.44
CA SER A 168 -7.28 -20.01 7.18
C SER A 168 -6.49 -18.80 6.66
N ASN A 169 -7.17 -17.81 6.10
CA ASN A 169 -6.57 -16.55 5.69
C ASN A 169 -7.19 -15.41 6.51
N TYR A 170 -6.38 -14.46 6.99
CA TYR A 170 -6.88 -13.21 7.53
C TYR A 170 -7.16 -12.22 6.41
N ILE A 171 -6.24 -12.14 5.45
CA ILE A 171 -6.32 -11.30 4.25
C ILE A 171 -5.91 -12.14 3.04
N MET A 172 -6.65 -12.07 1.94
CA MET A 172 -6.27 -12.68 0.66
C MET A 172 -6.70 -11.79 -0.50
N TRP A 173 -5.73 -11.40 -1.32
CA TRP A 173 -5.96 -10.67 -2.55
C TRP A 173 -5.81 -11.62 -3.73
N GLY A 174 -6.91 -12.16 -4.26
CA GLY A 174 -6.85 -13.13 -5.36
C GLY A 174 -5.98 -14.35 -5.00
N ASP A 175 -4.98 -14.66 -5.84
CA ASP A 175 -3.99 -15.71 -5.58
C ASP A 175 -2.73 -15.15 -4.89
N CYS A 176 -2.83 -14.90 -3.58
CA CYS A 176 -1.74 -14.41 -2.73
C CYS A 176 -1.13 -13.07 -3.17
N GLY A 177 -1.99 -12.16 -3.62
CA GLY A 177 -1.64 -10.84 -4.11
C GLY A 177 -1.40 -9.78 -3.04
N ILE A 178 -1.33 -8.54 -3.51
CA ILE A 178 -1.02 -7.35 -2.70
C ILE A 178 -1.77 -6.12 -3.21
N ALA A 179 -2.26 -5.30 -2.28
CA ALA A 179 -2.92 -4.04 -2.55
C ALA A 179 -2.05 -2.86 -2.10
N ASN A 180 -2.09 -1.78 -2.88
CA ASN A 180 -1.31 -0.58 -2.65
C ASN A 180 -2.14 0.68 -2.84
N PHE A 181 -1.90 1.65 -1.96
CA PHE A 181 -2.38 3.02 -2.08
C PHE A 181 -1.20 3.97 -2.23
N PHE A 182 -1.28 4.90 -3.17
CA PHE A 182 -0.21 5.85 -3.49
C PHE A 182 -0.69 7.29 -3.44
N ILE A 183 0.22 8.21 -3.14
CA ILE A 183 -0.10 9.64 -3.10
C ILE A 183 1.09 10.45 -3.63
N ASN A 184 0.81 11.65 -4.16
CA ASN A 184 1.87 12.60 -4.47
C ASN A 184 2.44 13.21 -3.18
N THR A 185 3.75 13.48 -3.15
CA THR A 185 4.45 14.05 -1.99
C THR A 185 3.81 15.35 -1.49
N GLU A 186 3.40 16.26 -2.39
CA GLU A 186 2.83 17.55 -2.00
C GLU A 186 1.41 17.41 -1.45
N ASP A 187 0.62 16.50 -2.01
CA ASP A 187 -0.70 16.16 -1.49
C ASP A 187 -0.59 15.51 -0.09
N LEU A 188 0.41 14.64 0.14
CA LEU A 188 0.67 14.05 1.45
C LEU A 188 1.03 15.12 2.50
N LYS A 189 1.97 16.01 2.18
CA LYS A 189 2.36 17.13 3.06
C LYS A 189 1.20 18.07 3.39
N ALA A 190 0.27 18.22 2.46
CA ALA A 190 -0.92 19.05 2.62
C ALA A 190 -2.11 18.31 3.27
N SER A 191 -1.94 17.03 3.64
CA SER A 191 -3.04 16.16 4.10
C SER A 191 -4.22 16.11 3.12
N ASN A 192 -3.94 16.21 1.82
CA ASN A 192 -4.92 16.22 0.74
C ASN A 192 -5.07 14.83 0.10
N PHE A 193 -5.99 14.03 0.62
CA PHE A 193 -6.21 12.66 0.15
C PHE A 193 -7.21 12.53 -1.01
N THR A 194 -7.51 13.64 -1.70
CA THR A 194 -8.49 13.64 -2.82
C THR A 194 -7.96 12.94 -4.07
N ARG A 195 -6.64 12.81 -4.22
CA ARG A 195 -5.99 12.16 -5.37
C ARG A 195 -5.05 11.02 -4.94
N VAL A 196 -5.58 10.09 -4.15
CA VAL A 196 -4.90 8.83 -3.85
C VAL A 196 -5.11 7.85 -4.99
N GLY A 197 -4.05 7.17 -5.43
CA GLY A 197 -4.13 6.05 -6.35
C GLY A 197 -4.33 4.73 -5.60
N TYR A 198 -5.11 3.80 -6.15
CA TYR A 198 -5.33 2.47 -5.60
C TYR A 198 -5.23 1.41 -6.68
N ILE A 199 -4.45 0.36 -6.41
CA ILE A 199 -4.36 -0.83 -7.24
C ILE A 199 -4.12 -2.05 -6.34
N TRP A 200 -4.47 -3.22 -6.83
CA TRP A 200 -3.97 -4.48 -6.31
C TRP A 200 -3.67 -5.40 -7.48
N ASP A 201 -2.79 -6.36 -7.26
CA ASP A 201 -2.50 -7.44 -8.21
C ASP A 201 -2.33 -8.77 -7.46
N CYS A 202 -2.39 -9.87 -8.20
CA CYS A 202 -2.06 -11.21 -7.72
C CYS A 202 -1.38 -12.03 -8.82
N CYS A 203 -0.93 -13.24 -8.47
CA CYS A 203 -0.34 -14.18 -9.42
C CYS A 203 -1.39 -14.79 -10.38
#